data_AF-A0A382NPA7-F1
#
_entry.id   AF-A0A382NPA7-F1
#
_cell.length_a   1.000
_cell.length_b   1.000
_cell.length_c   1.000
_cell.angle_alpha   90.00
_cell.angle_beta   90.00
_cell.angle_gamma   90.00
#
_symmetry.space_group_name_H-M   'P 1'
#
loop_
_entity.id
_entity.type
_entity.pdbx_description
1 polymer ?
#
loop_
_entity_poly.entity_id
_entity_poly.type
_entity_poly.pdbx_seq_one_letter_code
_entity_poly.pdbx_strand_id
1 'polypeptide(L)'
;MLQQYPQSSIVMHILGMALSAKGQLKESIQVFDKAIQLKPDYADTYSNRGIALQRLGELDEAMQDFDQAIQLKPDYAEAYSNRGNALKDLRQLDTALESYDKAIQLKPDLTEAYNNRGNTLKELGLLDEALKSYDKAIQLKPDFAEPYFNRGVILEQLGQLDEALRSYDKAIQLKPGYTSAYCNRGNALKVLGQLDEALESYDKAIQLKPDYAKPYNNRGYILNLLGQLDEALKSFDKTIQLKPDSAEAYSNRGVVLKDLGRLDEALTSFDKAIQLKPDYAEAYSNFLLTLNYTPDLNVSDHIATARKFGELVTDNAKPRFADYQCQPTPEKLRVGLVSGDLGYHPIGYFLESVLSSMDPSKIEL
;
A
#
# COMPACT_ATOMS: atom_id res chain seq x y z
N MET A 1 -32.56 -30.54 -16.46
CA MET A 1 -33.30 -29.25 -16.49
C MET A 1 -33.26 -28.54 -17.83
N LEU A 2 -32.09 -28.17 -18.39
CA LEU A 2 -32.04 -27.44 -19.68
C LEU A 2 -32.64 -28.21 -20.86
N GLN A 3 -32.47 -29.54 -20.90
CA GLN A 3 -33.14 -30.39 -21.91
C GLN A 3 -34.68 -30.43 -21.74
N GLN A 4 -35.18 -30.13 -20.55
CA GLN A 4 -36.60 -30.21 -20.20
C GLN A 4 -37.30 -28.84 -20.29
N TYR A 5 -36.55 -27.74 -20.14
CA TYR A 5 -37.06 -26.35 -20.22
C TYR A 5 -36.09 -25.42 -20.98
N PRO A 6 -35.80 -25.69 -22.26
CA PRO A 6 -34.79 -24.95 -23.03
C PRO A 6 -35.17 -23.50 -23.34
N GLN A 7 -36.43 -23.10 -23.11
CA GLN A 7 -36.95 -21.75 -23.36
C GLN A 7 -37.32 -21.01 -22.06
N SER A 8 -36.93 -21.54 -20.90
CA SER A 8 -37.19 -20.86 -19.62
C SER A 8 -36.09 -19.84 -19.32
N SER A 9 -36.44 -18.55 -19.37
CA SER A 9 -35.54 -17.46 -18.99
C SER A 9 -35.01 -17.59 -17.57
N ILE A 10 -35.84 -18.08 -16.63
CA ILE A 10 -35.46 -18.31 -15.23
C ILE A 10 -34.40 -19.43 -15.13
N VAL A 11 -34.58 -20.53 -15.86
CA VAL A 11 -33.59 -21.63 -15.86
C VAL A 11 -32.26 -21.16 -16.45
N MET A 12 -32.29 -20.34 -17.51
CA MET A 12 -31.08 -19.74 -18.07
C MET A 12 -30.42 -18.76 -17.11
N HIS A 13 -31.19 -17.90 -16.45
CA HIS A 13 -30.69 -16.97 -15.44
C HIS A 13 -29.96 -17.72 -14.31
N ILE A 14 -30.55 -18.79 -13.78
CA ILE A 14 -29.93 -19.62 -12.74
C ILE A 14 -28.66 -20.30 -13.25
N LEU A 15 -28.66 -20.80 -14.49
CA LEU A 15 -27.46 -21.37 -15.11
C LEU A 15 -26.34 -20.35 -15.24
N GLY A 16 -26.66 -19.12 -15.68
CA GLY A 16 -25.70 -18.02 -15.77
C GLY A 16 -25.06 -17.74 -14.41
N MET A 17 -25.87 -17.59 -13.35
CA MET A 17 -25.34 -17.42 -11.99
C MET A 17 -24.41 -18.56 -11.57
N ALA A 18 -24.78 -19.81 -11.87
CA ALA A 18 -23.96 -20.98 -11.54
C ALA A 18 -22.63 -21.00 -12.31
N LEU A 19 -22.62 -20.59 -13.59
CA LEU A 19 -21.40 -20.47 -14.39
C LEU A 19 -20.50 -19.34 -13.88
N SER A 20 -21.09 -18.18 -13.55
CA SER A 20 -20.38 -17.05 -12.94
C SER A 20 -19.72 -17.46 -11.61
N ALA A 21 -20.45 -18.19 -10.75
CA ALA A 21 -19.90 -18.71 -9.49
C ALA A 21 -18.72 -19.68 -9.70
N LYS A 22 -18.69 -20.42 -10.82
CA LYS A 22 -17.57 -21.28 -11.23
C LYS A 22 -16.42 -20.52 -11.91
N GLY A 23 -16.56 -19.22 -12.15
CA GLY A 23 -15.58 -18.41 -12.87
C GLY A 23 -15.62 -18.56 -14.40
N GLN A 24 -16.62 -19.27 -14.94
CA GLN A 24 -16.86 -19.41 -16.38
C GLN A 24 -17.59 -18.17 -16.91
N LEU A 25 -16.91 -17.02 -16.85
CA LEU A 25 -17.52 -15.70 -17.05
C LEU A 25 -18.06 -15.51 -18.47
N LYS A 26 -17.30 -15.92 -19.49
CA LYS A 26 -17.71 -15.78 -20.89
C LYS A 26 -18.94 -16.62 -21.21
N GLU A 27 -18.98 -17.87 -20.74
CA GLU A 27 -20.14 -18.75 -20.90
C GLU A 27 -21.34 -18.25 -20.10
N SER A 28 -21.11 -17.72 -18.89
CA SER A 28 -22.15 -17.08 -18.09
C SER A 28 -22.82 -15.93 -18.83
N ILE A 29 -22.03 -15.04 -19.45
CA ILE A 29 -22.53 -13.89 -20.22
C ILE A 29 -23.39 -14.38 -21.39
N GLN A 30 -22.91 -15.35 -22.18
CA GLN A 30 -23.69 -15.92 -23.29
C GLN A 30 -25.03 -16.53 -22.84
N VAL A 31 -25.06 -17.15 -21.65
CA VAL A 31 -26.29 -17.69 -21.08
C VAL A 31 -27.22 -16.58 -20.62
N PHE A 32 -26.70 -15.51 -20.02
CA PHE A 32 -27.50 -14.34 -19.68
C PHE A 32 -28.06 -13.61 -20.90
N ASP A 33 -27.31 -13.52 -22.01
CA ASP A 33 -27.80 -12.96 -23.27
C ASP A 33 -29.05 -13.69 -23.76
N LYS A 34 -29.04 -15.03 -23.70
CA LYS A 34 -30.22 -15.84 -24.05
C LYS A 34 -31.36 -15.63 -23.06
N ALA A 35 -31.07 -15.53 -21.76
CA ALA A 35 -32.09 -15.24 -20.75
C ALA A 35 -32.76 -13.88 -21.00
N ILE A 36 -31.99 -12.86 -21.38
CA ILE A 36 -32.48 -11.52 -21.75
C ILE A 36 -33.30 -11.57 -23.03
N GLN A 37 -32.87 -12.31 -24.06
CA GLN A 37 -33.66 -12.49 -25.29
C GLN A 37 -35.04 -13.10 -25.02
N LEU A 38 -35.12 -14.04 -24.06
CA LEU A 38 -36.38 -14.68 -23.66
C LEU A 38 -37.25 -13.82 -22.75
N LYS A 39 -36.63 -12.96 -21.93
CA LYS A 39 -37.32 -12.08 -20.99
C LYS A 39 -36.54 -10.76 -20.79
N PRO A 40 -36.76 -9.76 -21.67
CA PRO A 40 -36.02 -8.49 -21.65
C PRO A 40 -36.36 -7.56 -20.48
N ASP A 41 -37.42 -7.84 -19.73
CA ASP A 41 -37.87 -7.02 -18.60
C ASP A 41 -37.39 -7.54 -17.23
N TYR A 42 -36.49 -8.53 -17.22
CA TYR A 42 -36.02 -9.14 -15.98
C TYR A 42 -34.73 -8.51 -15.46
N ALA A 43 -34.87 -7.46 -14.64
CA ALA A 43 -33.78 -6.64 -14.08
C ALA A 43 -32.63 -7.46 -13.46
N ASP A 44 -32.93 -8.54 -12.73
CA ASP A 44 -31.91 -9.38 -12.08
C ASP A 44 -30.92 -9.99 -13.08
N THR A 45 -31.37 -10.26 -14.31
CA THR A 45 -30.50 -10.83 -15.35
C THR A 45 -29.48 -9.83 -15.85
N TYR A 46 -29.89 -8.58 -16.04
CA TYR A 46 -28.97 -7.48 -16.36
C TYR A 46 -27.99 -7.24 -15.23
N SER A 47 -28.46 -7.14 -13.97
CA SER A 47 -27.57 -6.97 -12.82
C SER A 47 -26.54 -8.11 -12.70
N ASN A 48 -26.95 -9.37 -12.87
CA ASN A 48 -26.04 -10.51 -12.79
C ASN A 48 -25.09 -10.64 -13.99
N ARG A 49 -25.52 -10.24 -15.20
CA ARG A 49 -24.64 -10.16 -16.37
C ARG A 49 -23.63 -9.02 -16.21
N GLY A 50 -24.05 -7.86 -15.70
CA GLY A 50 -23.19 -6.74 -15.34
C GLY A 50 -22.10 -7.14 -14.34
N ILE A 51 -22.43 -7.90 -13.29
CA ILE A 51 -21.42 -8.45 -12.37
C ILE A 51 -20.42 -9.36 -13.10
N ALA A 52 -20.88 -10.21 -14.02
CA ALA A 52 -19.99 -11.09 -14.78
C ALA A 52 -19.08 -10.30 -15.74
N LEU A 53 -19.59 -9.26 -16.40
CA LEU A 53 -18.85 -8.33 -17.26
C LEU A 53 -17.80 -7.55 -16.47
N GLN A 54 -18.16 -7.00 -15.31
CA GLN A 54 -17.24 -6.31 -14.41
C GLN A 54 -16.08 -7.22 -14.01
N ARG A 55 -16.37 -8.47 -13.63
CA ARG A 55 -15.33 -9.47 -13.28
C ARG A 55 -14.44 -9.85 -14.46
N LEU A 56 -14.92 -9.66 -15.70
CA LEU A 56 -14.15 -9.88 -16.93
C LEU A 56 -13.32 -8.64 -17.33
N GLY A 57 -13.59 -7.48 -16.73
CA GLY A 57 -12.95 -6.19 -17.04
C GLY A 57 -13.70 -5.35 -18.08
N GLU A 58 -14.85 -5.81 -18.56
CA GLU A 58 -15.71 -5.12 -19.52
C GLU A 58 -16.61 -4.11 -18.76
N LEU A 59 -15.99 -3.03 -18.28
CA LEU A 59 -16.61 -2.10 -17.32
C LEU A 59 -17.71 -1.24 -17.95
N ASP A 60 -17.58 -0.85 -19.22
CA ASP A 60 -18.58 -0.01 -19.91
C ASP A 60 -19.88 -0.79 -20.16
N GLU A 61 -19.78 -2.05 -20.60
CA GLU A 61 -20.91 -2.96 -20.77
C GLU A 61 -21.55 -3.31 -19.43
N ALA A 62 -20.74 -3.49 -18.37
CA ALA A 62 -21.26 -3.70 -17.03
C ALA A 62 -22.11 -2.50 -16.55
N MET A 63 -21.64 -1.28 -16.81
CA MET A 63 -22.38 -0.06 -16.50
C MET A 63 -23.71 0.02 -17.24
N GLN A 64 -23.74 -0.29 -18.54
CA GLN A 64 -24.99 -0.34 -19.32
C GLN A 64 -25.98 -1.34 -18.73
N ASP A 65 -25.51 -2.50 -18.28
CA ASP A 65 -26.34 -3.52 -17.65
C ASP A 65 -26.90 -3.07 -16.31
N PHE A 66 -26.11 -2.41 -15.47
CA PHE A 66 -26.61 -1.87 -14.21
C PHE A 66 -27.62 -0.75 -14.43
N ASP A 67 -27.38 0.14 -15.39
CA ASP A 67 -28.32 1.21 -15.75
C ASP A 67 -29.63 0.63 -16.29
N GLN A 68 -29.58 -0.42 -17.11
CA GLN A 68 -30.78 -1.12 -17.59
C GLN A 68 -31.54 -1.83 -16.45
N ALA A 69 -30.83 -2.47 -15.52
CA ALA A 69 -31.46 -3.08 -14.34
C ALA A 69 -32.18 -2.04 -13.47
N ILE A 70 -31.56 -0.86 -13.26
CA ILE A 70 -32.13 0.26 -12.53
C ILE A 70 -33.33 0.86 -13.28
N GLN A 71 -33.26 0.99 -14.61
CA GLN A 71 -34.38 1.48 -15.41
C GLN A 71 -35.60 0.57 -15.31
N LEU A 72 -35.39 -0.76 -15.35
CA LEU A 72 -36.46 -1.75 -15.21
C LEU A 72 -37.00 -1.81 -13.78
N LYS A 73 -36.14 -1.59 -12.79
CA LYS A 73 -36.48 -1.64 -11.37
C LYS A 73 -35.79 -0.50 -10.59
N PRO A 74 -36.41 0.69 -10.50
CA PRO A 74 -35.81 1.87 -9.86
C PRO A 74 -35.57 1.76 -8.35
N ASP A 75 -36.15 0.77 -7.68
CA ASP A 75 -35.95 0.48 -6.26
C ASP A 75 -34.93 -0.66 -6.02
N TYR A 76 -34.16 -1.04 -7.04
CA TYR A 76 -33.18 -2.11 -6.96
C TYR A 76 -31.87 -1.69 -6.27
N ALA A 77 -31.87 -1.66 -4.95
CA ALA A 77 -30.73 -1.25 -4.14
C ALA A 77 -29.42 -1.98 -4.49
N GLU A 78 -29.45 -3.29 -4.72
CA GLU A 78 -28.28 -4.07 -5.08
C GLU A 78 -27.70 -3.65 -6.44
N ALA A 79 -28.53 -3.30 -7.44
CA ALA A 79 -28.07 -2.81 -8.73
C ALA A 79 -27.35 -1.46 -8.61
N TYR A 80 -27.85 -0.54 -7.77
CA TYR A 80 -27.15 0.70 -7.44
C TYR A 80 -25.80 0.45 -6.75
N SER A 81 -25.74 -0.50 -5.82
CA SER A 81 -24.47 -0.87 -5.17
C SER A 81 -23.48 -1.48 -6.17
N ASN A 82 -23.95 -2.31 -7.11
CA ASN A 82 -23.09 -2.90 -8.14
C ASN A 82 -22.59 -1.85 -9.14
N ARG A 83 -23.46 -0.92 -9.54
CA ARG A 83 -23.08 0.26 -10.33
C ARG A 83 -21.99 1.08 -9.64
N GLY A 84 -22.14 1.32 -8.33
CA GLY A 84 -21.12 1.98 -7.52
C GLY A 84 -19.76 1.28 -7.57
N ASN A 85 -19.75 -0.07 -7.52
CA ASN A 85 -18.51 -0.84 -7.64
C ASN A 85 -17.85 -0.66 -9.02
N ALA A 86 -18.63 -0.73 -10.11
CA ALA A 86 -18.08 -0.55 -11.46
C ALA A 86 -17.57 0.89 -11.69
N LEU A 87 -18.28 1.90 -11.20
CA LEU A 87 -17.84 3.30 -11.23
C LEU A 87 -16.53 3.50 -10.45
N LYS A 88 -16.39 2.84 -9.31
CA LYS A 88 -15.17 2.85 -8.53
C LYS A 88 -14.00 2.24 -9.31
N ASP A 89 -14.21 1.10 -9.98
CA ASP A 89 -13.19 0.46 -10.82
C ASP A 89 -12.79 1.36 -12.01
N LEU A 90 -13.73 2.14 -12.53
CA LEU A 90 -13.52 3.20 -13.53
C LEU A 90 -12.87 4.49 -12.97
N ARG A 91 -12.53 4.54 -11.68
CA ARG A 91 -12.00 5.72 -10.97
C ARG A 91 -12.94 6.93 -10.91
N GLN A 92 -14.24 6.72 -11.13
CA GLN A 92 -15.28 7.73 -10.99
C GLN A 92 -15.83 7.73 -9.56
N LEU A 93 -15.00 8.15 -8.60
CA LEU A 93 -15.24 7.96 -7.17
C LEU A 93 -16.46 8.75 -6.65
N ASP A 94 -16.67 9.99 -7.08
CA ASP A 94 -17.83 10.80 -6.64
C ASP A 94 -19.16 10.17 -7.08
N THR A 95 -19.27 9.78 -8.36
CA THR A 95 -20.46 9.12 -8.90
C THR A 95 -20.69 7.73 -8.27
N ALA A 96 -19.60 7.05 -7.87
CA ALA A 96 -19.70 5.81 -7.12
C ALA A 96 -20.35 6.05 -5.74
N LEU A 97 -19.98 7.12 -5.04
CA LEU A 97 -20.61 7.49 -3.76
C LEU A 97 -22.10 7.76 -3.92
N GLU A 98 -22.50 8.51 -4.93
CA GLU A 98 -23.93 8.77 -5.20
C GLU A 98 -24.71 7.47 -5.40
N SER A 99 -24.12 6.50 -6.09
CA SER A 99 -24.73 5.19 -6.32
C SER A 99 -24.86 4.39 -5.02
N TYR A 100 -23.84 4.39 -4.16
CA TYR A 100 -23.94 3.74 -2.85
C TYR A 100 -24.92 4.44 -1.91
N ASP A 101 -24.94 5.77 -1.90
CA ASP A 101 -25.91 6.56 -1.11
C ASP A 101 -27.34 6.25 -1.55
N LYS A 102 -27.57 6.10 -2.87
CA LYS A 102 -28.87 5.68 -3.38
C LYS A 102 -29.24 4.26 -2.96
N ALA A 103 -28.28 3.32 -3.02
CA ALA A 103 -28.49 1.95 -2.56
C ALA A 103 -28.87 1.91 -1.07
N ILE A 104 -28.17 2.67 -0.23
CA ILE A 104 -28.42 2.79 1.21
C ILE A 104 -29.76 3.46 1.49
N GLN A 105 -30.14 4.49 0.72
CA GLN A 105 -31.44 5.14 0.85
C GLN A 105 -32.59 4.16 0.59
N LEU A 106 -32.46 3.33 -0.45
CA LEU A 106 -33.45 2.32 -0.82
C LEU A 106 -33.47 1.15 0.18
N LYS A 107 -32.31 0.74 0.67
CA LYS A 107 -32.12 -0.39 1.58
C LYS A 107 -31.11 -0.06 2.69
N PRO A 108 -31.57 0.52 3.82
CA PRO A 108 -30.68 0.98 4.89
C PRO A 108 -29.94 -0.12 5.66
N ASP A 109 -30.25 -1.39 5.42
CA ASP A 109 -29.57 -2.56 6.01
C ASP A 109 -28.62 -3.26 5.03
N LEU A 110 -28.37 -2.68 3.84
CA LEU A 110 -27.43 -3.20 2.85
C LEU A 110 -25.98 -2.99 3.30
N THR A 111 -25.50 -3.93 4.11
CA THR A 111 -24.18 -3.89 4.77
C THR A 111 -23.03 -3.70 3.78
N GLU A 112 -23.06 -4.39 2.64
CA GLU A 112 -22.02 -4.34 1.61
C GLU A 112 -21.90 -2.93 1.02
N ALA A 113 -23.00 -2.20 0.85
CA ALA A 113 -22.98 -0.83 0.34
C ALA A 113 -22.27 0.13 1.30
N TYR A 114 -22.47 -0.02 2.63
CA TYR A 114 -21.73 0.77 3.62
C TYR A 114 -20.22 0.48 3.59
N ASN A 115 -19.83 -0.80 3.49
CA ASN A 115 -18.40 -1.15 3.38
C ASN A 115 -17.78 -0.59 2.10
N ASN A 116 -18.48 -0.69 0.97
CA ASN A 116 -17.98 -0.20 -0.33
C ASN A 116 -17.92 1.32 -0.37
N ARG A 117 -18.94 2.01 0.17
CA ARG A 117 -18.92 3.45 0.40
C ARG A 117 -17.74 3.88 1.26
N GLY A 118 -17.47 3.18 2.37
CA GLY A 118 -16.30 3.44 3.21
C GLY A 118 -14.98 3.30 2.44
N ASN A 119 -14.86 2.28 1.58
CA ASN A 119 -13.68 2.10 0.73
C ASN A 119 -13.49 3.25 -0.26
N THR A 120 -14.57 3.74 -0.87
CA THR A 120 -14.52 4.87 -1.81
C THR A 120 -14.18 6.18 -1.10
N LEU A 121 -14.76 6.43 0.09
CA LEU A 121 -14.44 7.60 0.92
C LEU A 121 -12.97 7.62 1.34
N LYS A 122 -12.42 6.46 1.71
CA LYS A 122 -10.98 6.32 1.98
C LYS A 122 -10.13 6.72 0.78
N GLU A 123 -10.48 6.27 -0.43
CA GLU A 123 -9.76 6.61 -1.66
C GLU A 123 -9.84 8.11 -1.99
N LEU A 124 -10.92 8.79 -1.56
CA LEU A 124 -11.08 10.24 -1.64
C LEU A 124 -10.40 11.01 -0.49
N GLY A 125 -9.80 10.32 0.49
CA GLY A 125 -9.18 10.95 1.67
C GLY A 125 -10.17 11.41 2.74
N LEU A 126 -11.45 11.07 2.63
CA LEU A 126 -12.51 11.40 3.60
C LEU A 126 -12.55 10.34 4.71
N LEU A 127 -11.53 10.36 5.57
CA LEU A 127 -11.25 9.27 6.53
C LEU A 127 -12.33 9.15 7.63
N ASP A 128 -12.84 10.26 8.15
CA ASP A 128 -13.86 10.25 9.20
C ASP A 128 -15.21 9.70 8.69
N GLU A 129 -15.61 10.05 7.47
CA GLU A 129 -16.80 9.53 6.81
C GLU A 129 -16.63 8.04 6.45
N ALA A 130 -15.42 7.62 6.10
CA ALA A 130 -15.10 6.22 5.87
C ALA A 130 -15.29 5.41 7.16
N LEU A 131 -14.76 5.87 8.30
CA LEU A 131 -14.95 5.25 9.61
C LEU A 131 -16.43 5.07 9.96
N LYS A 132 -17.23 6.13 9.83
CA LYS A 132 -18.69 6.07 10.07
C LYS A 132 -19.37 5.02 9.21
N SER A 133 -18.94 4.87 7.95
CA SER A 133 -19.50 3.88 7.04
C SER A 133 -19.14 2.45 7.47
N TYR A 134 -17.88 2.21 7.86
CA TYR A 134 -17.47 0.91 8.38
C TYR A 134 -18.14 0.56 9.70
N ASP A 135 -18.27 1.52 10.62
CA ASP A 135 -18.99 1.33 11.89
C ASP A 135 -20.45 0.95 11.65
N LYS A 136 -21.09 1.57 10.66
CA LYS A 136 -22.46 1.21 10.29
C LYS A 136 -22.53 -0.20 9.72
N ALA A 137 -21.60 -0.60 8.86
CA ALA A 137 -21.52 -1.98 8.35
C ALA A 137 -21.31 -2.99 9.49
N ILE A 138 -20.46 -2.68 10.46
CA ILE A 138 -20.21 -3.52 11.65
C ILE A 138 -21.47 -3.63 12.51
N GLN A 139 -22.18 -2.52 12.72
CA GLN A 139 -23.43 -2.51 13.50
C GLN A 139 -24.50 -3.41 12.87
N LEU A 140 -24.63 -3.35 11.53
CA LEU A 140 -25.61 -4.15 10.78
C LEU A 140 -25.23 -5.62 10.75
N LYS A 141 -23.94 -5.93 10.60
CA LYS A 141 -23.43 -7.29 10.46
C LYS A 141 -22.12 -7.49 11.25
N PRO A 142 -22.21 -7.80 12.56
CA PRO A 142 -21.05 -7.91 13.43
C PRO A 142 -20.06 -9.04 13.08
N ASP A 143 -20.48 -10.00 12.25
CA ASP A 143 -19.68 -11.13 11.76
C ASP A 143 -19.03 -10.88 10.39
N PHE A 144 -19.17 -9.67 9.83
CA PHE A 144 -18.50 -9.29 8.58
C PHE A 144 -17.09 -8.78 8.85
N ALA A 145 -16.07 -9.56 8.47
CA ALA A 145 -14.67 -9.29 8.82
C ALA A 145 -14.08 -8.05 8.10
N GLU A 146 -14.45 -7.82 6.85
CA GLU A 146 -13.88 -6.81 5.97
C GLU A 146 -14.01 -5.38 6.52
N PRO A 147 -15.17 -4.92 7.04
CA PRO A 147 -15.27 -3.63 7.72
C PRO A 147 -14.34 -3.45 8.91
N TYR A 148 -14.09 -4.49 9.72
CA TYR A 148 -13.14 -4.38 10.84
C TYR A 148 -11.70 -4.20 10.33
N PHE A 149 -11.29 -4.96 9.32
CA PHE A 149 -9.98 -4.78 8.70
C PHE A 149 -9.82 -3.37 8.13
N ASN A 150 -10.81 -2.91 7.36
CA ASN A 150 -10.78 -1.59 6.74
C ASN A 150 -10.81 -0.46 7.79
N ARG A 151 -11.60 -0.61 8.86
CA ARG A 151 -11.61 0.32 9.99
C ARG A 151 -10.22 0.40 10.63
N GLY A 152 -9.56 -0.74 10.86
CA GLY A 152 -8.21 -0.79 11.39
C GLY A 152 -7.19 -0.02 10.54
N VAL A 153 -7.29 -0.12 9.22
CA VAL A 153 -6.41 0.63 8.29
C VAL A 153 -6.60 2.14 8.43
N ILE A 154 -7.84 2.62 8.55
CA ILE A 154 -8.10 4.05 8.73
C ILE A 154 -7.60 4.54 10.09
N LEU A 155 -7.87 3.78 11.15
CA LEU A 155 -7.44 4.12 12.51
C LEU A 155 -5.91 4.22 12.59
N GLU A 156 -5.18 3.32 11.92
CA GLU A 156 -3.72 3.39 11.80
C GLU A 156 -3.26 4.67 11.09
N GLN A 157 -3.92 5.07 9.99
CA GLN A 157 -3.63 6.33 9.29
C GLN A 157 -3.89 7.58 10.16
N LEU A 158 -4.86 7.50 11.08
CA LEU A 158 -5.17 8.55 12.05
C LEU A 158 -4.30 8.48 13.31
N GLY A 159 -3.38 7.51 13.42
CA GLY A 159 -2.50 7.31 14.58
C GLY A 159 -3.19 6.66 15.79
N GLN A 160 -4.42 6.16 15.65
CA GLN A 160 -5.20 5.47 16.68
C GLN A 160 -4.86 3.97 16.70
N LEU A 161 -3.64 3.65 17.12
CA LEU A 161 -3.06 2.31 16.97
C LEU A 161 -3.74 1.24 17.83
N ASP A 162 -4.15 1.57 19.06
CA ASP A 162 -4.84 0.61 19.95
C ASP A 162 -6.23 0.22 19.42
N GLU A 163 -6.99 1.17 18.89
CA GLU A 163 -8.26 0.91 18.19
C GLU A 163 -8.03 0.11 16.90
N ALA A 164 -6.94 0.41 16.17
CA ALA A 164 -6.57 -0.33 14.97
C ALA A 164 -6.29 -1.80 15.27
N LEU A 165 -5.51 -2.08 16.32
CA LEU A 165 -5.23 -3.44 16.79
C LEU A 165 -6.50 -4.21 17.14
N ARG A 166 -7.39 -3.62 17.94
CA ARG A 166 -8.68 -4.25 18.28
C ARG A 166 -9.51 -4.57 17.04
N SER A 167 -9.43 -3.73 16.02
CA SER A 167 -10.12 -3.94 14.74
C SER A 167 -9.50 -5.09 13.95
N TYR A 168 -8.17 -5.14 13.86
CA TYR A 168 -7.46 -6.24 13.20
C TYR A 168 -7.67 -7.57 13.92
N ASP A 169 -7.60 -7.61 15.25
CA ASP A 169 -7.87 -8.80 16.05
C ASP A 169 -9.27 -9.34 15.80
N LYS A 170 -10.27 -8.45 15.72
CA LYS A 170 -11.64 -8.86 15.42
C LYS A 170 -11.78 -9.40 13.99
N ALA A 171 -11.14 -8.77 13.00
CA ALA A 171 -11.11 -9.27 11.64
C ALA A 171 -10.46 -10.66 11.54
N ILE A 172 -9.37 -10.89 12.27
CA ILE A 172 -8.66 -12.17 12.37
C ILE A 172 -9.53 -13.23 13.06
N GLN A 173 -10.22 -12.87 14.15
CA GLN A 173 -11.13 -13.77 14.84
C GLN A 173 -12.23 -14.29 13.91
N LEU A 174 -12.81 -13.39 13.10
CA LEU A 174 -13.86 -13.72 12.14
C LEU A 174 -13.33 -14.48 10.91
N LYS A 175 -12.10 -14.17 10.49
CA LYS A 175 -11.45 -14.76 9.33
C LYS A 175 -10.00 -15.15 9.66
N PRO A 176 -9.76 -16.34 10.25
CA PRO A 176 -8.43 -16.76 10.69
C PRO A 176 -7.38 -16.87 9.57
N GLY A 177 -7.81 -16.93 8.30
CA GLY A 177 -6.95 -16.93 7.13
C GLY A 177 -6.67 -15.54 6.52
N TYR A 178 -7.00 -14.45 7.22
CA TYR A 178 -6.86 -13.10 6.68
C TYR A 178 -5.42 -12.59 6.74
N THR A 179 -4.57 -13.06 5.83
CA THR A 179 -3.12 -12.74 5.78
C THR A 179 -2.80 -11.25 5.92
N SER A 180 -3.53 -10.38 5.21
CA SER A 180 -3.30 -8.92 5.27
C SER A 180 -3.60 -8.32 6.65
N ALA A 181 -4.57 -8.87 7.38
CA ALA A 181 -4.89 -8.41 8.73
C ALA A 181 -3.76 -8.74 9.72
N TYR A 182 -3.15 -9.93 9.63
CA TYR A 182 -1.96 -10.25 10.42
C TYR A 182 -0.76 -9.35 10.09
N CYS A 183 -0.52 -9.09 8.80
CA CYS A 183 0.56 -8.19 8.39
C CYS A 183 0.36 -6.76 8.93
N ASN A 184 -0.86 -6.22 8.86
CA ASN A 184 -1.14 -4.88 9.37
C ASN A 184 -1.17 -4.83 10.91
N ARG A 185 -1.66 -5.88 11.57
CA ARG A 185 -1.54 -6.03 13.03
C ARG A 185 -0.07 -5.97 13.46
N GLY A 186 0.82 -6.70 12.78
CA GLY A 186 2.26 -6.64 13.03
C GLY A 186 2.86 -5.25 12.82
N ASN A 187 2.39 -4.48 11.84
CA ASN A 187 2.85 -3.10 11.63
C ASN A 187 2.44 -2.19 12.80
N ALA A 188 1.18 -2.27 13.24
CA ALA A 188 0.69 -1.49 14.37
C ALA A 188 1.43 -1.85 15.67
N LEU A 189 1.63 -3.14 15.94
CA LEU A 189 2.40 -3.63 17.10
C LEU A 189 3.85 -3.14 17.08
N LYS A 190 4.50 -3.15 15.91
CA LYS A 190 5.84 -2.58 15.73
C LYS A 190 5.89 -1.11 16.17
N VAL A 191 4.93 -0.29 15.74
CA VAL A 191 4.91 1.15 16.08
C VAL A 191 4.66 1.36 17.57
N LEU A 192 3.90 0.46 18.21
CA LEU A 192 3.68 0.44 19.66
C LEU A 192 4.86 -0.14 20.45
N GLY A 193 5.92 -0.64 19.79
CA GLY A 193 7.07 -1.25 20.44
C GLY A 193 6.86 -2.68 20.94
N GLN A 194 5.74 -3.32 20.59
CA GLN A 194 5.40 -4.70 20.94
C GLN A 194 6.02 -5.65 19.90
N LEU A 195 7.35 -5.81 19.99
CA LEU A 195 8.15 -6.46 18.93
C LEU A 195 7.91 -7.98 18.83
N ASP A 196 7.75 -8.68 19.95
CA ASP A 196 7.53 -10.13 19.95
C ASP A 196 6.17 -10.48 19.33
N GLU A 197 5.11 -9.77 19.70
CA GLU A 197 3.77 -9.96 19.13
C GLU A 197 3.72 -9.55 17.65
N ALA A 198 4.54 -8.58 17.24
CA ALA A 198 4.70 -8.21 15.83
C ALA A 198 5.32 -9.37 15.03
N LEU A 199 6.36 -10.02 15.56
CA LEU A 199 6.97 -11.21 14.94
C LEU A 199 5.96 -12.34 14.78
N GLU A 200 5.21 -12.67 15.83
CA GLU A 200 4.17 -13.72 15.77
C GLU A 200 3.14 -13.43 14.67
N SER A 201 2.76 -12.15 14.52
CA SER A 201 1.83 -11.72 13.49
C SER A 201 2.40 -11.91 12.08
N TYR A 202 3.67 -11.54 11.85
CA TYR A 202 4.31 -11.75 10.55
C TYR A 202 4.53 -13.23 10.24
N ASP A 203 4.94 -14.03 11.23
CA ASP A 203 5.10 -15.48 11.08
C ASP A 203 3.77 -16.13 10.70
N LYS A 204 2.66 -15.68 11.30
CA LYS A 204 1.33 -16.18 10.92
C LYS A 204 0.94 -15.78 9.51
N ALA A 205 1.25 -14.55 9.08
CA ALA A 205 1.02 -14.11 7.71
C ALA A 205 1.84 -14.95 6.70
N ILE A 206 3.10 -15.25 7.03
CA ILE A 206 3.99 -16.11 6.23
C ILE A 206 3.46 -17.53 6.15
N GLN A 207 3.01 -18.10 7.28
CA GLN A 207 2.44 -19.45 7.31
C GLN A 207 1.19 -19.56 6.41
N LEU A 208 0.33 -18.54 6.43
CA LEU A 208 -0.89 -18.51 5.61
C LEU A 208 -0.59 -18.30 4.13
N LYS A 209 0.42 -17.49 3.80
CA LYS A 209 0.79 -17.15 2.43
C LYS A 209 2.32 -17.07 2.27
N PRO A 210 3.00 -18.20 2.01
CA PRO A 210 4.47 -18.26 1.95
C PRO A 210 5.12 -17.46 0.81
N ASP A 211 4.36 -17.12 -0.23
CA ASP A 211 4.79 -16.30 -1.38
C ASP A 211 4.53 -14.80 -1.17
N TYR A 212 4.05 -14.38 0.01
CA TYR A 212 3.84 -12.97 0.30
C TYR A 212 5.10 -12.29 0.83
N ALA A 213 5.76 -11.50 -0.01
CA ALA A 213 7.07 -10.90 0.30
C ALA A 213 7.06 -9.88 1.47
N LYS A 214 5.98 -9.12 1.65
CA LYS A 214 5.92 -7.99 2.61
C LYS A 214 6.14 -8.42 4.08
N PRO A 215 5.45 -9.46 4.60
CA PRO A 215 5.73 -9.99 5.94
C PRO A 215 7.18 -10.40 6.20
N TYR A 216 7.89 -10.96 5.21
CA TYR A 216 9.31 -11.32 5.40
C TYR A 216 10.20 -10.09 5.61
N ASN A 217 9.98 -9.00 4.84
CA ASN A 217 10.75 -7.77 5.02
C ASN A 217 10.52 -7.19 6.41
N ASN A 218 9.24 -7.12 6.81
CA ASN A 218 8.86 -6.60 8.11
C ASN A 218 9.40 -7.46 9.25
N ARG A 219 9.33 -8.79 9.13
CA ARG A 219 9.92 -9.74 10.08
C ARG A 219 11.43 -9.52 10.20
N GLY A 220 12.13 -9.41 9.07
CA GLY A 220 13.57 -9.12 9.05
C GLY A 220 13.92 -7.83 9.79
N TYR A 221 13.11 -6.79 9.62
CA TYR A 221 13.29 -5.53 10.33
C TYR A 221 13.14 -5.69 11.85
N ILE A 222 12.11 -6.41 12.32
CA ILE A 222 11.94 -6.65 13.76
C ILE A 222 13.07 -7.53 14.33
N LEU A 223 13.47 -8.58 13.61
CA LEU A 223 14.59 -9.43 14.02
C LEU A 223 15.89 -8.63 14.15
N ASN A 224 16.12 -7.68 13.25
CA ASN A 224 17.26 -6.77 13.34
C ASN A 224 17.21 -5.92 14.62
N LEU A 225 16.06 -5.34 14.95
CA LEU A 225 15.88 -4.56 16.19
C LEU A 225 16.12 -5.40 17.45
N LEU A 226 15.83 -6.70 17.40
CA LEU A 226 16.06 -7.64 18.49
C LEU A 226 17.51 -8.21 18.49
N GLY A 227 18.36 -7.80 17.56
CA GLY A 227 19.74 -8.28 17.44
C GLY A 227 19.86 -9.70 16.85
N GLN A 228 18.79 -10.26 16.31
CA GLN A 228 18.76 -11.60 15.68
C GLN A 228 19.18 -11.51 14.20
N LEU A 229 20.43 -11.08 13.98
CA LEU A 229 20.94 -10.68 12.67
C LEU A 229 20.90 -11.78 11.60
N ASP A 230 21.25 -13.03 11.94
CA ASP A 230 21.24 -14.14 10.97
C ASP A 230 19.83 -14.46 10.47
N GLU A 231 18.83 -14.43 11.35
CA GLU A 231 17.43 -14.66 10.98
C GLU A 231 16.83 -13.46 10.23
N ALA A 232 17.27 -12.24 10.57
CA ALA A 232 16.94 -11.05 9.82
C ALA A 232 17.43 -11.16 8.37
N LEU A 233 18.69 -11.56 8.18
CA LEU A 233 19.30 -11.75 6.86
C LEU A 233 18.52 -12.77 6.02
N LYS A 234 18.19 -13.94 6.58
CA LYS A 234 17.35 -14.95 5.89
C LYS A 234 16.00 -14.38 5.46
N SER A 235 15.40 -13.54 6.29
CA SER A 235 14.11 -12.92 5.99
C SER A 235 14.21 -11.95 4.81
N PHE A 236 15.25 -11.11 4.78
CA PHE A 236 15.48 -10.20 3.65
C PHE A 236 15.87 -10.94 2.37
N ASP A 237 16.70 -11.98 2.45
CA ASP A 237 17.02 -12.86 1.31
C ASP A 237 15.74 -13.47 0.72
N LYS A 238 14.81 -13.91 1.58
CA LYS A 238 13.53 -14.44 1.14
C LYS A 238 12.64 -13.37 0.49
N THR A 239 12.62 -12.15 1.01
CA THR A 239 11.93 -11.02 0.36
C THR A 239 12.49 -10.78 -1.04
N ILE A 240 13.82 -10.74 -1.19
CA ILE A 240 14.49 -10.51 -2.48
C ILE A 240 14.20 -11.65 -3.47
N GLN A 241 14.18 -12.90 -2.99
CA GLN A 241 13.81 -14.05 -3.82
C GLN A 241 12.38 -13.92 -4.38
N LEU A 242 11.43 -13.47 -3.56
CA LEU A 242 10.03 -13.29 -3.96
C LEU A 242 9.79 -12.00 -4.76
N LYS A 243 10.57 -10.96 -4.47
CA LYS A 243 10.46 -9.62 -5.05
C LYS A 243 11.86 -9.03 -5.34
N PRO A 244 12.47 -9.39 -6.48
CA PRO A 244 13.83 -8.95 -6.83
C PRO A 244 13.99 -7.45 -7.12
N ASP A 245 12.90 -6.71 -7.25
CA ASP A 245 12.88 -5.26 -7.49
C ASP A 245 12.64 -4.44 -6.19
N SER A 246 12.71 -5.07 -5.02
CA SER A 246 12.51 -4.40 -3.73
C SER A 246 13.78 -3.68 -3.26
N ALA A 247 13.93 -2.40 -3.62
CA ALA A 247 15.02 -1.55 -3.14
C ALA A 247 15.12 -1.51 -1.59
N GLU A 248 13.97 -1.45 -0.91
CA GLU A 248 13.89 -1.48 0.56
C GLU A 248 14.52 -2.74 1.16
N ALA A 249 14.22 -3.92 0.61
CA ALA A 249 14.77 -5.19 1.12
C ALA A 249 16.29 -5.27 0.93
N TYR A 250 16.81 -4.76 -0.19
CA TYR A 250 18.26 -4.66 -0.42
C TYR A 250 18.93 -3.68 0.55
N SER A 251 18.32 -2.52 0.81
CA SER A 251 18.83 -1.55 1.79
C SER A 251 18.86 -2.18 3.20
N ASN A 252 17.76 -2.78 3.64
CA ASN A 252 17.67 -3.42 4.95
C ASN A 252 18.66 -4.59 5.09
N ARG A 253 18.81 -5.42 4.04
CA ARG A 253 19.82 -6.48 3.98
C ARG A 253 21.23 -5.91 4.14
N GLY A 254 21.54 -4.80 3.46
CA GLY A 254 22.82 -4.11 3.57
C GLY A 254 23.12 -3.67 5.01
N VAL A 255 22.13 -3.15 5.72
CA VAL A 255 22.28 -2.75 7.13
C VAL A 255 22.64 -3.97 7.99
N VAL A 256 21.91 -5.07 7.87
CA VAL A 256 22.20 -6.30 8.64
C VAL A 256 23.58 -6.87 8.31
N LEU A 257 23.97 -6.87 7.04
CA LEU A 257 25.30 -7.35 6.62
C LEU A 257 26.42 -6.47 7.17
N LYS A 258 26.23 -5.15 7.20
CA LYS A 258 27.17 -4.22 7.82
C LYS A 258 27.31 -4.52 9.32
N ASP A 259 26.21 -4.75 10.03
CA ASP A 259 26.21 -5.04 11.46
C ASP A 259 26.84 -6.43 11.77
N LEU A 260 26.80 -7.36 10.81
CA LEU A 260 27.53 -8.63 10.83
C LEU A 260 29.02 -8.51 10.43
N GLY A 261 29.49 -7.32 10.04
CA GLY A 261 30.86 -7.09 9.56
C GLY A 261 31.13 -7.55 8.12
N ARG A 262 30.10 -7.93 7.36
CA ARG A 262 30.20 -8.41 5.96
C ARG A 262 30.10 -7.23 4.99
N LEU A 263 31.10 -6.34 5.05
CA LEU A 263 31.04 -5.02 4.43
C LEU A 263 30.90 -5.04 2.90
N ASP A 264 31.61 -5.92 2.19
CA ASP A 264 31.54 -6.00 0.72
C ASP A 264 30.14 -6.42 0.24
N GLU A 265 29.51 -7.35 0.96
CA GLU A 265 28.14 -7.79 0.66
C GLU A 265 27.11 -6.71 1.03
N ALA A 266 27.38 -5.94 2.08
CA ALA A 266 26.58 -4.78 2.44
C ALA A 266 26.60 -3.72 1.34
N LEU A 267 27.79 -3.36 0.85
CA LEU A 267 27.97 -2.43 -0.28
C LEU A 267 27.26 -2.93 -1.54
N THR A 268 27.38 -4.21 -1.87
CA THR A 268 26.66 -4.82 -3.01
C THR A 268 25.15 -4.68 -2.86
N SER A 269 24.63 -4.85 -1.64
CA SER A 269 23.20 -4.73 -1.36
C SER A 269 22.73 -3.28 -1.47
N PHE A 270 23.47 -2.34 -0.89
CA PHE A 270 23.16 -0.92 -0.99
C PHE A 270 23.25 -0.39 -2.42
N ASP A 271 24.27 -0.78 -3.19
CA ASP A 271 24.39 -0.43 -4.61
C ASP A 271 23.17 -0.95 -5.39
N LYS A 272 22.74 -2.19 -5.12
CA LYS A 272 21.54 -2.73 -5.76
C LYS A 272 20.27 -1.95 -5.39
N ALA A 273 20.13 -1.51 -4.13
CA ALA A 273 19.03 -0.67 -3.69
C ALA A 273 19.02 0.68 -4.44
N ILE A 274 20.20 1.30 -4.60
CA ILE A 274 20.39 2.56 -5.34
C ILE A 274 20.07 2.40 -6.83
N GLN A 275 20.51 1.31 -7.47
CA GLN A 275 20.18 1.02 -8.87
C GLN A 275 18.67 0.87 -9.09
N LEU A 276 17.97 0.22 -8.16
CA LEU A 276 16.52 0.03 -8.22
C LEU A 276 15.75 1.32 -7.90
N LYS A 277 16.30 2.15 -7.02
CA LYS A 277 15.71 3.42 -6.58
C LYS A 277 16.78 4.51 -6.49
N PRO A 278 17.06 5.25 -7.59
CA PRO A 278 18.13 6.26 -7.63
C PRO A 278 17.92 7.46 -6.69
N ASP A 279 16.72 7.69 -6.18
CA ASP A 279 16.39 8.73 -5.19
C ASP A 279 16.39 8.21 -3.74
N TYR A 280 16.97 7.02 -3.49
CA TYR A 280 16.94 6.40 -2.16
C TYR A 280 18.03 6.94 -1.22
N ALA A 281 17.78 8.12 -0.65
CA ALA A 281 18.70 8.82 0.26
C ALA A 281 19.28 7.95 1.40
N GLU A 282 18.46 7.11 2.02
CA GLU A 282 18.90 6.22 3.11
C GLU A 282 19.91 5.16 2.65
N ALA A 283 19.72 4.58 1.45
CA ALA A 283 20.65 3.62 0.89
C ALA A 283 22.00 4.28 0.54
N TYR A 284 21.98 5.50 -0.02
CA TYR A 284 23.20 6.29 -0.25
C TYR A 284 23.96 6.60 1.05
N SER A 285 23.24 7.05 2.08
CA SER A 285 23.85 7.37 3.37
C SER A 285 24.52 6.14 3.98
N ASN A 286 23.83 4.99 3.97
CA ASN A 286 24.39 3.75 4.47
C ASN A 286 25.55 3.20 3.62
N PHE A 287 25.48 3.34 2.29
CA PHE A 287 26.57 2.96 1.38
C PHE A 287 27.85 3.75 1.70
N LEU A 288 27.74 5.08 1.77
CA LEU A 288 28.86 5.97 2.09
C LEU A 288 29.41 5.73 3.49
N LEU A 289 28.54 5.48 4.47
CA LEU A 289 28.97 5.13 5.82
C LEU A 289 29.78 3.83 5.80
N THR A 290 29.31 2.81 5.08
CA THR A 290 29.95 1.49 4.99
C THR A 290 31.31 1.58 4.31
N LEU A 291 31.44 2.40 3.26
CA LEU A 291 32.71 2.61 2.55
C LEU A 291 33.85 3.07 3.48
N ASN A 292 33.57 3.90 4.49
CA ASN A 292 34.62 4.38 5.42
C ASN A 292 35.28 3.26 6.23
N TYR A 293 34.59 2.13 6.37
CA TYR A 293 35.06 0.99 7.12
C TYR A 293 35.61 -0.12 6.22
N THR A 294 35.58 0.07 4.89
CA THR A 294 36.17 -0.90 3.95
C THR A 294 37.68 -0.65 3.76
N PRO A 295 38.52 -1.69 3.89
CA PRO A 295 39.98 -1.54 3.84
C PRO A 295 40.50 -1.17 2.45
N ASP A 296 39.81 -1.57 1.37
CA ASP A 296 40.23 -1.34 -0.02
C ASP A 296 39.41 -0.22 -0.71
N LEU A 297 39.29 0.93 -0.04
CA LEU A 297 38.48 2.06 -0.50
C LEU A 297 38.94 2.58 -1.88
N ASN A 298 38.09 2.45 -2.90
CA ASN A 298 38.24 3.20 -4.14
C ASN A 298 37.76 4.65 -3.93
N VAL A 299 38.72 5.55 -3.69
CA VAL A 299 38.46 6.98 -3.46
C VAL A 299 37.64 7.63 -4.58
N SER A 300 37.83 7.21 -5.83
CA SER A 300 37.09 7.76 -6.97
C SER A 300 35.60 7.41 -6.89
N ASP A 301 35.28 6.16 -6.59
CA ASP A 301 33.89 5.69 -6.48
C ASP A 301 33.20 6.30 -5.27
N HIS A 302 33.94 6.49 -4.17
CA HIS A 302 33.47 7.16 -2.97
C HIS A 302 33.06 8.61 -3.26
N ILE A 303 33.94 9.40 -3.90
CA ILE A 303 33.67 10.79 -4.28
C ILE A 303 32.48 10.87 -5.25
N ALA A 304 32.44 10.01 -6.26
CA ALA A 304 31.35 9.99 -7.24
C ALA A 304 30.00 9.70 -6.57
N THR A 305 29.97 8.77 -5.61
CA THR A 305 28.75 8.42 -4.87
C THR A 305 28.33 9.54 -3.92
N ALA A 306 29.30 10.17 -3.24
CA ALA A 306 29.06 11.27 -2.33
C ALA A 306 28.46 12.49 -3.06
N ARG A 307 28.98 12.81 -4.26
CA ARG A 307 28.44 13.89 -5.10
C ARG A 307 27.00 13.63 -5.54
N LYS A 308 26.68 12.42 -6.02
CA LYS A 308 25.30 12.05 -6.38
C LYS A 308 24.34 12.20 -5.19
N PHE A 309 24.74 11.76 -4.00
CA PHE A 309 23.93 11.96 -2.81
C PHE A 309 23.79 13.45 -2.45
N GLY A 310 24.86 14.24 -2.58
CA GLY A 310 24.83 15.68 -2.39
C GLY A 310 23.86 16.40 -3.34
N GLU A 311 23.84 16.03 -4.62
CA GLU A 311 22.88 16.51 -5.62
C GLU A 311 21.44 16.18 -5.19
N LEU A 312 21.17 14.91 -4.86
CA LEU A 312 19.85 14.45 -4.40
C LEU A 312 19.35 15.22 -3.17
N VAL A 313 20.21 15.45 -2.17
CA VAL A 313 19.84 16.20 -0.96
C VAL A 313 19.59 17.67 -1.28
N THR A 314 20.41 18.25 -2.17
CA THR A 314 20.28 19.66 -2.60
C THR A 314 18.96 19.90 -3.32
N ASP A 315 18.57 19.01 -4.25
CA ASP A 315 17.30 19.11 -4.99
C ASP A 315 16.07 19.06 -4.06
N ASN A 316 16.19 18.37 -2.92
CA ASN A 316 15.13 18.25 -1.92
C ASN A 316 15.20 19.31 -0.82
N ALA A 317 16.25 20.13 -0.80
CA ALA A 317 16.43 21.17 0.22
C ALA A 317 15.43 22.31 -0.02
N LYS A 318 14.53 22.52 0.95
CA LYS A 318 13.67 23.70 0.98
C LYS A 318 14.32 24.77 1.86
N PRO A 319 14.29 26.06 1.46
CA PRO A 319 14.74 27.14 2.35
C PRO A 319 13.90 27.11 3.62
N ARG A 320 14.55 26.78 4.73
CA ARG A 320 13.88 26.52 6.03
C ARG A 320 13.89 27.74 6.95
N PHE A 321 14.71 28.73 6.65
CA PHE A 321 14.87 29.94 7.44
C PHE A 321 14.19 31.12 6.73
N ALA A 322 13.40 31.88 7.48
CA ALA A 322 12.94 33.19 7.02
C ALA A 322 14.15 34.12 6.85
N ASP A 323 14.04 35.11 5.95
CA ASP A 323 15.04 36.15 5.81
C ASP A 323 15.25 36.86 7.16
N TYR A 324 16.34 36.52 7.83
CA TYR A 324 16.71 37.15 9.08
C TYR A 324 17.39 38.47 8.75
N GLN A 325 16.82 39.59 9.22
CA GLN A 325 17.42 40.91 9.03
C GLN A 325 18.61 41.08 9.99
N CYS A 326 19.79 40.68 9.53
CA CYS A 326 21.05 41.05 10.17
C CYS A 326 21.39 42.50 9.83
N GLN A 327 21.82 43.28 10.82
CA GLN A 327 22.52 44.54 10.56
C GLN A 327 23.92 44.20 10.03
N PRO A 328 24.28 44.61 8.80
CA PRO A 328 25.58 44.27 8.23
C PRO A 328 26.70 44.95 9.03
N THR A 329 27.60 44.15 9.59
CA THR A 329 28.89 44.65 10.09
C THR A 329 29.92 44.61 8.98
N PRO A 330 30.92 45.52 8.96
CA PRO A 330 32.00 45.49 7.97
C PRO A 330 32.96 44.30 8.15
N GLU A 331 32.86 43.57 9.26
CA GLU A 331 33.65 42.38 9.55
C GLU A 331 33.11 41.15 8.83
N LYS A 332 34.01 40.32 8.31
CA LYS A 332 33.66 39.02 7.73
C LYS A 332 33.16 38.08 8.83
N LEU A 333 32.14 37.28 8.52
CA LEU A 333 31.69 36.21 9.40
C LEU A 333 32.76 35.11 9.44
N ARG A 334 33.29 34.81 10.64
CA ARG A 334 34.19 33.68 10.83
C ARG A 334 33.39 32.38 10.96
N VAL A 335 33.64 31.44 10.06
CA VAL A 335 32.93 30.16 10.00
C VAL A 335 33.93 29.02 10.12
N GLY A 336 34.00 28.40 11.29
CA GLY A 336 34.77 27.17 11.48
C GLY A 336 33.99 25.94 11.02
N LEU A 337 34.55 25.16 10.10
CA LEU A 337 34.02 23.85 9.73
C LEU A 337 34.72 22.76 10.53
N VAL A 338 33.94 21.96 11.26
CA VAL A 338 34.46 20.84 12.07
C VAL A 338 34.03 19.53 11.44
N SER A 339 34.99 18.74 10.97
CA SER A 339 34.83 17.34 10.58
C SER A 339 35.83 16.51 11.37
N GLY A 340 35.44 15.32 11.83
CA GLY A 340 36.30 14.44 12.64
C GLY A 340 37.62 14.05 11.96
N ASP A 341 37.69 14.16 10.64
CA ASP A 341 38.80 13.69 9.79
C ASP A 341 38.84 14.38 8.40
N LEU A 342 38.53 15.70 8.35
CA LEU A 342 38.37 16.53 7.15
C LEU A 342 38.91 15.93 5.82
N GLY A 343 38.00 15.44 4.98
CA GLY A 343 38.30 14.84 3.68
C GLY A 343 38.33 13.31 3.65
N TYR A 344 38.22 12.63 4.80
CA TYR A 344 38.12 11.18 4.88
C TYR A 344 36.69 10.69 5.21
N HIS A 345 35.91 11.45 5.98
CA HIS A 345 34.50 11.14 6.22
C HIS A 345 33.58 11.70 5.11
N PRO A 346 32.44 11.03 4.80
CA PRO A 346 31.47 11.48 3.80
C PRO A 346 30.97 12.90 4.02
N ILE A 347 30.96 13.35 5.29
CA ILE A 347 30.61 14.72 5.68
C ILE A 347 31.52 15.76 5.02
N GLY A 348 32.82 15.47 4.85
CA GLY A 348 33.74 16.38 4.19
C GLY A 348 33.35 16.67 2.73
N TYR A 349 32.86 15.65 2.01
CA TYR A 349 32.39 15.81 0.63
C TYR A 349 31.00 16.45 0.54
N PHE A 350 30.15 16.29 1.57
CA PHE A 350 28.85 16.99 1.65
C PHE A 350 29.00 18.50 1.80
N LEU A 351 30.15 18.98 2.27
CA LEU A 351 30.41 20.41 2.39
C LEU A 351 30.80 21.05 1.05
N GLU A 352 31.05 20.31 -0.03
CA GLU A 352 31.44 20.88 -1.35
C GLU A 352 30.38 21.88 -1.86
N SER A 353 29.08 21.56 -1.75
CA SER A 353 27.99 22.46 -2.14
C SER A 353 27.82 23.67 -1.22
N VAL A 354 28.08 23.48 0.08
CA VAL A 354 28.05 24.57 1.07
C VAL A 354 29.19 25.54 0.80
N LEU A 355 30.41 25.01 0.63
CA LEU A 355 31.63 25.76 0.33
C LEU A 355 31.51 26.53 -0.99
N SER A 356 30.94 25.92 -2.03
CA SER A 356 30.75 26.59 -3.33
C SER A 356 29.70 27.71 -3.29
N SER A 357 28.79 27.67 -2.31
CA SER A 357 27.77 28.71 -2.08
C SER A 357 28.24 29.82 -1.12
N MET A 358 29.43 29.71 -0.53
CA MET A 358 29.97 30.73 0.37
C MET A 358 30.49 31.93 -0.42
N ASP A 359 30.11 33.14 -0.01
CA ASP A 359 30.63 34.39 -0.55
C ASP A 359 31.95 34.76 0.16
N PRO A 360 33.12 34.64 -0.50
CA PRO A 360 34.42 34.90 0.12
C PRO A 360 34.63 36.39 0.47
N SER A 361 33.76 37.29 -0.03
CA SER A 361 33.75 38.69 0.38
C SER A 361 33.09 38.89 1.76
N LYS A 362 32.22 37.96 2.18
CA LYS A 362 31.44 38.03 3.43
C LYS A 362 31.90 37.05 4.51
N ILE A 363 32.56 35.95 4.11
CA ILE A 363 32.94 34.85 5.00
C ILE A 363 34.47 34.73 5.09
N GLU A 364 34.98 34.48 6.29
CA GLU A 364 36.34 34.06 6.61
C GLU A 364 36.26 32.64 7.17
N LEU A 365 36.96 31.68 6.54
CA LEU A 365 36.99 30.26 6.96
C LEU A 365 38.06 30.00 8.02
#